data_AF-C1GLN7-F1
#
_entry.id   AF-C1GLN7-F1
#
_cell.length_a   1.000
_cell.length_b   1.000
_cell.length_c   1.000
_cell.angle_alpha   90.00
_cell.angle_beta   90.00
_cell.angle_gamma   90.00
#
_symmetry.space_group_name_H-M   'P 1'
#
loop_
_entity.id
_entity.type
_entity.pdbx_description
1 polymer ?
#
loop_
_entity_poly.entity_id
_entity_poly.type
_entity_poly.pdbx_seq_one_letter_code
_entity_poly.pdbx_strand_id
1 'polypeptide(L)'
;MALSNKSALKKANISHIVSVLRFNPNEERFESFEHLQVSVDDVSDEDLLEYFPSTNAFIKSGLEGGGGVLVHCAMGKSRSAAVCIAFLLHREPGAITPSEALALIRRSRPMCEPNDGFTEQLELYFKMGCPENVTDHPLYKRWIYERAVEESVACGRAPEIDLVRFEDEQPENSNSNEADDQLTEIKCRKCRRKLATMPFIIPHTPENEKKLPRGHSTPDGPCAHIFLHPLTWMRPSLFPEQDSSSSVLGQHEYSHSPEAPLSGRLTCPNSACSTNIGKFAWQGMKCSCGNWVVPAIGLARARVDVVDSSVRRATMGTAADIRFPASLGVAEGEASVAENSVVKKGLL
;
A
#
# COMPACT_ATOMS: atom_id res chain seq x y z
N MET A 1 -22.97 33.30 7.93
CA MET A 1 -22.28 32.30 7.06
C MET A 1 -22.09 32.91 5.68
N ALA A 2 -21.08 32.53 4.88
CA ALA A 2 -20.88 33.09 3.54
C ALA A 2 -22.14 33.01 2.65
N LEU A 3 -22.91 31.94 2.81
CA LEU A 3 -24.18 31.69 2.12
C LEU A 3 -25.32 32.66 2.46
N SER A 4 -25.25 33.39 3.58
CA SER A 4 -26.31 34.33 3.97
C SER A 4 -26.20 35.68 3.25
N ASN A 5 -25.10 35.94 2.53
CA ASN A 5 -24.87 37.20 1.83
C ASN A 5 -25.07 37.05 0.30
N LYS A 6 -26.34 37.00 -0.13
CA LYS A 6 -26.71 36.81 -1.55
C LYS A 6 -26.12 37.89 -2.47
N SER A 7 -25.95 39.14 -2.01
CA SER A 7 -25.38 40.21 -2.82
C SER A 7 -23.89 40.01 -3.10
N ALA A 8 -23.13 39.53 -2.11
CA ALA A 8 -21.72 39.18 -2.29
C ALA A 8 -21.53 38.02 -3.28
N LEU A 9 -22.38 36.98 -3.19
CA LEU A 9 -22.36 35.85 -4.12
C LEU A 9 -22.63 36.29 -5.56
N LYS A 10 -23.66 37.13 -5.77
CA LYS A 10 -23.96 37.71 -7.09
C LYS A 10 -22.81 38.56 -7.63
N LYS A 11 -22.21 39.40 -6.78
CA LYS A 11 -21.08 40.26 -7.17
C LYS A 11 -19.84 39.44 -7.57
N ALA A 12 -19.64 38.29 -6.94
CA ALA A 12 -18.57 37.35 -7.27
C ALA A 12 -18.94 36.37 -8.41
N ASN A 13 -20.09 36.57 -9.07
CA ASN A 13 -20.61 35.70 -10.12
C ASN A 13 -20.66 34.22 -9.73
N ILE A 14 -20.96 33.91 -8.47
CA ILE A 14 -21.05 32.53 -7.99
C ILE A 14 -22.27 31.86 -8.64
N SER A 15 -22.06 30.70 -9.27
CA SER A 15 -23.11 29.86 -9.85
C SER A 15 -23.15 28.47 -9.21
N HIS A 16 -22.02 27.99 -8.68
CA HIS A 16 -21.88 26.66 -8.09
C HIS A 16 -21.41 26.76 -6.63
N ILE A 17 -21.90 25.85 -5.79
CA ILE A 17 -21.56 25.79 -4.37
C ILE A 17 -21.18 24.35 -4.00
N VAL A 18 -20.02 24.19 -3.35
CA VAL A 18 -19.60 22.94 -2.70
C VAL A 18 -19.68 23.13 -1.19
N SER A 19 -20.55 22.37 -0.53
CA SER A 19 -20.68 22.35 0.92
C SER A 19 -20.02 21.10 1.50
N VAL A 20 -18.90 21.28 2.22
CA VAL A 20 -18.17 20.18 2.87
C VAL A 20 -18.50 20.18 4.37
N LEU A 21 -19.65 19.59 4.71
CA LEU A 21 -20.21 19.50 6.06
C LEU A 21 -21.43 18.56 6.09
N ARG A 22 -21.63 17.79 7.17
CA ARG A 22 -22.77 16.87 7.35
C ARG A 22 -24.14 17.56 7.49
N PHE A 23 -24.20 18.88 7.62
CA PHE A 23 -25.46 19.61 7.81
C PHE A 23 -26.16 19.87 6.46
N ASN A 24 -27.41 19.39 6.33
CA ASN A 24 -28.27 19.70 5.18
C ASN A 24 -28.83 21.14 5.33
N PRO A 25 -28.34 22.13 4.59
CA PRO A 25 -28.77 23.50 4.76
C PRO A 25 -30.09 23.70 4.01
N ASN A 26 -31.04 24.43 4.61
CA ASN A 26 -32.37 24.71 4.06
C ASN A 26 -32.33 24.95 2.53
N GLU A 27 -32.98 24.07 1.74
CA GLU A 27 -32.87 23.97 0.27
C GLU A 27 -33.13 25.31 -0.44
N GLU A 28 -34.02 26.15 0.12
CA GLU A 28 -34.34 27.50 -0.35
C GLU A 28 -33.11 28.43 -0.48
N ARG A 29 -32.02 28.14 0.24
CA ARG A 29 -30.78 28.94 0.16
C ARG A 29 -29.98 28.65 -1.11
N PHE A 30 -30.20 27.49 -1.73
CA PHE A 30 -29.44 27.01 -2.89
C PHE A 30 -30.21 27.05 -4.19
N GLU A 31 -31.52 27.35 -4.20
CA GLU A 31 -32.36 27.33 -5.42
C GLU A 31 -31.79 28.08 -6.63
N SER A 32 -30.94 29.09 -6.42
CA SER A 32 -30.31 29.87 -7.49
C SER A 32 -28.92 29.39 -7.91
N PHE A 33 -28.44 28.26 -7.36
CA PHE A 33 -27.09 27.74 -7.55
C PHE A 33 -27.12 26.24 -7.79
N GLU A 34 -26.19 25.73 -8.59
CA GLU A 34 -25.89 24.30 -8.57
C GLU A 34 -25.16 23.97 -7.25
N HIS A 35 -25.57 22.88 -6.59
CA HIS A 35 -25.09 22.56 -5.26
C HIS A 35 -24.61 21.12 -5.16
N LEU A 36 -23.37 20.95 -4.68
CA LEU A 36 -22.79 19.66 -4.31
C LEU A 36 -22.56 19.63 -2.80
N GLN A 37 -23.14 18.65 -2.12
CA GLN A 37 -22.92 18.39 -0.70
C GLN A 37 -21.98 17.20 -0.50
N VAL A 38 -20.93 17.41 0.30
CA VAL A 38 -20.03 16.38 0.80
C VAL A 38 -20.20 16.30 2.31
N SER A 39 -20.78 15.19 2.77
CA SER A 39 -21.20 14.99 4.16
C SER A 39 -20.06 14.46 5.03
N VAL A 40 -19.09 15.33 5.35
CA VAL A 40 -17.87 15.00 6.12
C VAL A 40 -17.69 15.95 7.32
N ASP A 41 -17.35 15.40 8.49
CA ASP A 41 -16.97 16.16 9.68
C ASP A 41 -15.49 16.58 9.68
N ASP A 42 -15.12 17.51 10.56
CA ASP A 42 -13.76 18.07 10.62
C ASP A 42 -12.88 17.31 11.60
N VAL A 43 -12.75 16.00 11.39
CA VAL A 43 -11.98 15.10 12.23
C VAL A 43 -11.01 14.30 11.35
N SER A 44 -9.91 13.82 11.94
CA SER A 44 -8.81 13.20 11.18
C SER A 44 -9.15 11.80 10.64
N ASP A 45 -10.15 11.16 11.20
CA ASP A 45 -10.67 9.84 10.84
C ASP A 45 -11.77 9.89 9.77
N GLU A 46 -12.13 11.04 9.22
CA GLU A 46 -13.06 11.08 8.07
C GLU A 46 -12.32 10.82 6.75
N ASP A 47 -12.98 10.13 5.83
CA ASP A 47 -12.50 9.97 4.46
C ASP A 47 -13.03 11.11 3.57
N LEU A 48 -12.17 12.07 3.27
CA LEU A 48 -12.45 13.13 2.30
C LEU A 48 -11.87 12.79 0.90
N LEU A 49 -10.90 11.88 0.85
CA LEU A 49 -10.14 11.50 -0.34
C LEU A 49 -11.05 10.90 -1.41
N GLU A 50 -12.02 10.06 -1.03
CA GLU A 50 -13.00 9.49 -1.96
C GLU A 50 -13.83 10.56 -2.72
N TYR A 51 -14.00 11.75 -2.13
CA TYR A 51 -14.80 12.84 -2.70
C TYR A 51 -14.00 13.79 -3.59
N PHE A 52 -12.67 13.67 -3.65
CA PHE A 52 -11.86 14.57 -4.47
C PHE A 52 -12.24 14.53 -5.96
N PRO A 53 -12.44 13.36 -6.60
CA PRO A 53 -12.83 13.35 -8.01
C PRO A 53 -14.16 14.07 -8.29
N SER A 54 -15.20 13.78 -7.51
CA SER A 54 -16.53 14.38 -7.71
C SER A 54 -16.53 15.89 -7.45
N THR A 55 -15.83 16.33 -6.40
CA THR A 55 -15.68 17.77 -6.11
C THR A 55 -14.83 18.48 -7.16
N ASN A 56 -13.75 17.86 -7.67
CA ASN A 56 -12.92 18.43 -8.71
C ASN A 56 -13.70 18.60 -10.01
N ALA A 57 -14.45 17.58 -10.43
CA ALA A 57 -15.30 17.63 -11.62
C ALA A 57 -16.36 18.73 -11.50
N PHE A 58 -16.99 18.86 -10.34
CA PHE A 58 -18.00 19.89 -10.08
C PHE A 58 -17.41 21.31 -10.10
N ILE A 59 -16.26 21.52 -9.46
CA ILE A 59 -15.55 22.82 -9.48
C ILE A 59 -15.13 23.16 -10.91
N LYS A 60 -14.59 22.19 -11.65
CA LYS A 60 -14.19 22.38 -13.05
C LYS A 60 -15.38 22.80 -13.92
N SER A 61 -16.50 22.10 -13.83
CA SER A 61 -17.74 22.41 -14.56
C SER A 61 -18.19 23.86 -14.31
N GLY A 62 -18.24 24.28 -13.04
CA GLY A 62 -18.67 25.64 -12.70
C GLY A 62 -17.75 26.74 -13.24
N LEU A 63 -16.43 26.50 -13.26
CA LEU A 63 -15.45 27.43 -13.80
C LEU A 63 -15.47 27.47 -15.34
N GLU A 64 -15.58 26.32 -16.00
CA GLU A 64 -15.65 26.21 -17.47
C GLU A 64 -16.97 26.79 -18.03
N GLY A 65 -18.05 26.73 -17.25
CA GLY A 65 -19.31 27.41 -17.54
C GLY A 65 -19.27 28.94 -17.41
N GLY A 66 -18.12 29.54 -17.09
CA GLY A 66 -17.94 30.98 -16.94
C GLY A 66 -18.46 31.56 -15.62
N GLY A 67 -18.82 30.70 -14.67
CA GLY A 67 -19.26 31.07 -13.34
C GLY A 67 -18.13 31.01 -12.30
N GLY A 68 -18.44 31.46 -11.09
CA GLY A 68 -17.61 31.28 -9.91
C GLY A 68 -18.11 30.11 -9.06
N VAL A 69 -17.18 29.44 -8.38
CA VAL A 69 -17.49 28.33 -7.47
C VAL A 69 -17.15 28.72 -6.04
N LEU A 70 -18.10 28.59 -5.12
CA LEU A 70 -17.87 28.75 -3.70
C LEU A 70 -17.70 27.37 -3.05
N VAL A 71 -16.49 27.08 -2.56
CA VAL A 71 -16.23 25.92 -1.70
C VAL A 71 -16.23 26.38 -0.24
N HIS A 72 -17.09 25.79 0.60
CA HIS A 72 -17.15 26.18 2.00
C HIS A 72 -17.36 24.99 2.95
N CYS A 73 -16.97 25.21 4.21
CA CYS A 73 -17.27 24.34 5.34
C CYS A 73 -17.83 25.22 6.48
N ALA A 74 -17.73 24.79 7.74
CA ALA A 74 -18.17 25.60 8.88
C ALA A 74 -17.34 26.88 9.06
N MET A 75 -16.00 26.76 9.11
CA MET A 75 -15.09 27.89 9.37
C MET A 75 -14.32 28.38 8.12
N GLY A 76 -14.36 27.62 7.03
CA GLY A 76 -13.50 27.86 5.88
C GLY A 76 -12.01 27.67 6.22
N LYS A 77 -11.68 26.71 7.09
CA LYS A 77 -10.31 26.47 7.59
C LYS A 77 -9.72 25.15 7.07
N SER A 78 -10.41 24.03 7.34
CA SER A 78 -9.88 22.68 7.12
C SER A 78 -10.52 21.98 5.92
N ARG A 79 -11.70 21.35 6.06
CA ARG A 79 -12.44 20.63 4.99
C ARG A 79 -12.48 21.34 3.62
N SER A 80 -12.97 22.58 3.60
CA SER A 80 -13.06 23.33 2.34
C SER A 80 -11.69 23.70 1.78
N ALA A 81 -10.69 23.93 2.63
CA ALA A 81 -9.33 24.17 2.18
C ALA A 81 -8.74 22.90 1.56
N ALA A 82 -8.98 21.73 2.15
CA ALA A 82 -8.55 20.45 1.60
C ALA A 82 -9.15 20.19 0.20
N VAL A 83 -10.45 20.41 0.01
CA VAL A 83 -11.07 20.32 -1.33
C VAL A 83 -10.45 21.30 -2.33
N CYS A 84 -10.20 22.56 -1.93
CA CYS A 84 -9.51 23.51 -2.80
C CYS A 84 -8.08 23.07 -3.15
N ILE A 85 -7.34 22.48 -2.20
CA ILE A 85 -6.00 21.94 -2.47
C ILE A 85 -6.08 20.78 -3.46
N ALA A 86 -6.98 19.82 -3.23
CA ALA A 86 -7.17 18.68 -4.13
C ALA A 86 -7.48 19.12 -5.56
N PHE A 87 -8.29 20.17 -5.73
CA PHE A 87 -8.57 20.75 -7.05
C PHE A 87 -7.34 21.36 -7.70
N LEU A 88 -6.51 22.10 -6.94
CA LEU A 88 -5.26 22.66 -7.47
C LEU A 88 -4.27 21.57 -7.88
N LEU A 89 -4.15 20.50 -7.09
CA LEU A 89 -3.30 19.35 -7.41
C LEU A 89 -3.78 18.61 -8.66
N HIS A 90 -5.09 18.42 -8.79
CA HIS A 90 -5.69 17.69 -9.91
C HIS A 90 -5.65 18.47 -11.23
N ARG A 91 -5.72 19.80 -11.19
CA ARG A 91 -5.69 20.64 -12.39
C ARG A 91 -4.38 20.50 -13.17
N GLU A 92 -3.26 20.41 -12.46
CA GLU A 92 -1.92 20.22 -13.03
C GLU A 92 -1.15 19.16 -12.21
N PRO A 93 -1.43 17.86 -12.42
CA PRO A 93 -0.85 16.79 -11.62
C PRO A 93 0.68 16.80 -11.67
N GLY A 94 1.32 16.83 -10.50
CA GLY A 94 2.78 16.86 -10.36
C GLY A 94 3.42 18.24 -10.51
N ALA A 95 2.68 19.30 -10.86
CA ALA A 95 3.24 20.64 -11.01
C ALA A 95 3.51 21.34 -9.66
N ILE A 96 2.69 21.07 -8.66
CA ILE A 96 2.81 21.59 -7.29
C ILE A 96 2.53 20.49 -6.27
N THR A 97 3.18 20.59 -5.12
CA THR A 97 2.98 19.73 -3.95
C THR A 97 1.79 20.20 -3.09
N PRO A 98 1.23 19.35 -2.21
CA PRO A 98 0.16 19.75 -1.29
C PRO A 98 0.53 20.95 -0.43
N SER A 99 1.78 21.02 0.06
CA SER A 99 2.30 22.14 0.84
C SER A 99 2.34 23.44 0.03
N GLU A 100 2.77 23.39 -1.24
CA GLU A 100 2.78 24.56 -2.12
C GLU A 100 1.36 25.04 -2.45
N ALA A 101 0.44 24.11 -2.73
CA ALA A 101 -0.98 24.42 -2.93
C ALA A 101 -1.62 25.07 -1.69
N LEU A 102 -1.31 24.59 -0.48
CA LEU A 102 -1.73 25.23 0.77
C LEU A 102 -1.14 26.64 0.92
N ALA A 103 0.14 26.83 0.60
CA ALA A 103 0.78 28.14 0.63
C ALA A 103 0.10 29.13 -0.35
N LEU A 104 -0.28 28.67 -1.54
CA LEU A 104 -1.04 29.47 -2.51
C LEU A 104 -2.38 29.94 -1.96
N ILE A 105 -3.15 29.03 -1.34
CA ILE A 105 -4.45 29.37 -0.73
C ILE A 105 -4.29 30.34 0.44
N ARG A 106 -3.24 30.15 1.27
CA ARG A 106 -2.96 31.01 2.43
C ARG A 106 -2.66 32.46 2.06
N ARG A 107 -2.23 32.75 0.83
CA ARG A 107 -2.07 34.14 0.35
C ARG A 107 -3.38 34.92 0.36
N SER A 108 -4.51 34.26 0.09
CA SER A 108 -5.84 34.86 0.09
C SER A 108 -6.59 34.61 1.40
N ARG A 109 -6.31 33.50 2.08
CA ARG A 109 -6.97 33.12 3.34
C ARG A 109 -5.95 32.51 4.33
N PRO A 110 -5.23 33.34 5.11
CA PRO A 110 -4.11 32.88 5.96
C PRO A 110 -4.46 31.81 7.00
N MET A 111 -5.71 31.79 7.45
CA MET A 111 -6.20 30.82 8.45
C MET A 111 -6.43 29.40 7.91
N CYS A 112 -6.30 29.17 6.59
CA CYS A 112 -6.47 27.84 6.01
C CYS A 112 -5.42 26.86 6.54
N GLU A 113 -5.88 25.71 6.99
CA GLU A 113 -5.07 24.66 7.61
C GLU A 113 -5.98 23.43 7.73
N PRO A 114 -5.89 22.48 6.76
CA PRO A 114 -6.48 21.15 6.91
C PRO A 114 -6.03 20.49 8.22
N ASN A 115 -6.87 19.64 8.79
CA ASN A 115 -6.44 18.78 9.88
C ASN A 115 -5.39 17.76 9.40
N ASP A 116 -4.75 17.06 10.34
CA ASP A 116 -3.65 16.13 10.04
C ASP A 116 -4.09 14.99 9.11
N GLY A 117 -5.27 14.40 9.35
CA GLY A 117 -5.82 13.33 8.51
C GLY A 117 -6.11 13.77 7.08
N PHE A 118 -6.67 14.98 6.88
CA PHE A 118 -6.85 15.53 5.54
C PHE A 118 -5.52 15.91 4.87
N THR A 119 -4.51 16.31 5.64
CA THR A 119 -3.18 16.56 5.11
C THR A 119 -2.55 15.26 4.60
N GLU A 120 -2.64 14.16 5.35
CA GLU A 120 -2.19 12.84 4.92
C GLU A 120 -2.92 12.35 3.67
N GLN A 121 -4.24 12.57 3.60
CA GLN A 121 -5.05 12.24 2.43
C GLN A 121 -4.65 13.04 1.19
N LEU A 122 -4.29 14.33 1.33
CA LEU A 122 -3.78 15.14 0.21
C LEU A 122 -2.41 14.66 -0.27
N GLU A 123 -1.52 14.27 0.65
CA GLU A 123 -0.23 13.66 0.31
C GLU A 123 -0.42 12.32 -0.40
N LEU A 124 -1.38 11.50 0.06
CA LEU A 124 -1.76 10.27 -0.61
C LEU A 124 -2.30 10.55 -2.01
N TYR A 125 -3.23 11.49 -2.17
CA TYR A 125 -3.78 11.90 -3.47
C TYR A 125 -2.69 12.34 -4.45
N PHE A 126 -1.73 13.13 -3.99
CA PHE A 126 -0.56 13.54 -4.78
C PHE A 126 0.30 12.35 -5.20
N LYS A 127 0.62 11.43 -4.28
CA LYS A 127 1.37 10.18 -4.58
C LYS A 127 0.66 9.26 -5.55
N MET A 128 -0.68 9.27 -5.56
CA MET A 128 -1.49 8.52 -6.53
C MET A 128 -1.53 9.16 -7.92
N GLY A 129 -0.94 10.35 -8.11
CA GLY A 129 -1.00 11.07 -9.38
C GLY A 129 -2.34 11.75 -9.63
N CYS A 130 -3.11 12.05 -8.57
CA CYS A 130 -4.40 12.74 -8.64
C CYS A 130 -5.44 12.07 -9.58
N PRO A 131 -5.74 10.76 -9.43
CA PRO A 131 -6.57 10.02 -10.36
C PRO A 131 -8.05 10.43 -10.30
N GLU A 132 -8.77 10.24 -11.41
CA GLU A 132 -10.24 10.41 -11.51
C GLU A 132 -11.02 9.32 -10.76
N ASN A 133 -10.41 8.15 -10.54
CA ASN A 133 -10.98 7.09 -9.71
C ASN A 133 -10.00 6.77 -8.57
N VAL A 134 -10.32 7.33 -7.41
CA VAL A 134 -9.55 7.15 -6.18
C VAL A 134 -9.81 5.78 -5.58
N THR A 135 -11.06 5.34 -5.53
CA THR A 135 -11.48 4.12 -4.81
C THR A 135 -10.85 2.84 -5.36
N ASP A 136 -10.54 2.83 -6.65
CA ASP A 136 -9.88 1.68 -7.28
C ASP A 136 -8.37 1.67 -7.15
N HIS A 137 -7.76 2.78 -6.77
CA HIS A 137 -6.32 2.95 -6.76
C HIS A 137 -5.65 2.05 -5.69
N PRO A 138 -4.56 1.33 -6.00
CA PRO A 138 -3.92 0.39 -5.06
C PRO A 138 -3.49 1.03 -3.74
N LEU A 139 -2.98 2.27 -3.78
CA LEU A 139 -2.58 2.99 -2.57
C LEU A 139 -3.76 3.41 -1.69
N TYR A 140 -4.90 3.77 -2.30
CA TYR A 140 -6.13 4.08 -1.56
C TYR A 140 -6.69 2.82 -0.90
N LYS A 141 -6.79 1.71 -1.64
CA LYS A 141 -7.24 0.41 -1.11
C LYS A 141 -6.37 -0.05 0.05
N ARG A 142 -5.06 0.17 -0.01
CA ARG A 142 -4.14 -0.11 1.11
C ARG A 142 -4.40 0.80 2.31
N TRP A 143 -4.57 2.10 2.09
CA TRP A 143 -4.86 3.06 3.17
C TRP A 143 -6.17 2.73 3.89
N ILE A 144 -7.26 2.46 3.18
CA ILE A 144 -8.55 2.03 3.77
C ILE A 144 -8.38 0.73 4.56
N TYR A 145 -7.65 -0.24 4.02
CA TYR A 145 -7.37 -1.49 4.72
C TYR A 145 -6.62 -1.26 6.04
N GLU A 146 -5.54 -0.46 6.02
CA GLU A 146 -4.75 -0.15 7.23
C GLU A 146 -5.61 0.51 8.32
N ARG A 147 -6.47 1.44 7.91
CA ARG A 147 -7.43 2.09 8.81
C ARG A 147 -8.46 1.13 9.39
N ALA A 148 -9.05 0.27 8.56
CA ALA A 148 -10.00 -0.74 9.01
C ALA A 148 -9.36 -1.72 10.02
N VAL A 149 -8.09 -2.09 9.81
CA VAL A 149 -7.32 -2.89 10.76
C VAL A 149 -7.14 -2.14 12.08
N GLU A 150 -6.71 -0.88 12.03
CA GLU A 150 -6.50 -0.06 13.22
C GLU A 150 -7.78 0.10 14.06
N GLU A 151 -8.90 0.44 13.42
CA GLU A 151 -10.21 0.60 14.07
C GLU A 151 -10.70 -0.72 14.71
N SER A 152 -10.55 -1.83 13.99
CA SER A 152 -10.93 -3.16 14.49
C SER A 152 -10.09 -3.54 15.71
N VAL A 153 -8.77 -3.34 15.61
CA VAL A 153 -7.81 -3.61 16.69
C VAL A 153 -8.04 -2.73 17.90
N ALA A 154 -8.39 -1.45 17.71
CA ALA A 154 -8.72 -0.53 18.80
C ALA A 154 -9.94 -1.01 19.61
N CYS A 155 -10.85 -1.75 18.96
CA CYS A 155 -11.99 -2.40 19.61
C CYS A 155 -11.66 -3.80 20.17
N GLY A 156 -10.41 -4.27 20.06
CA GLY A 156 -9.98 -5.61 20.47
C GLY A 156 -10.41 -6.73 19.53
N ARG A 157 -10.75 -6.41 18.28
CA ARG A 157 -11.28 -7.34 17.29
C ARG A 157 -10.36 -7.50 16.09
N ALA A 158 -10.47 -8.61 15.38
CA ALA A 158 -9.87 -8.77 14.06
C ALA A 158 -10.69 -7.99 13.02
N PRO A 159 -10.07 -7.50 11.92
CA PRO A 159 -10.79 -6.88 10.82
C PRO A 159 -11.72 -7.89 10.13
N GLU A 160 -12.78 -7.39 9.50
CA GLU A 160 -13.65 -8.20 8.66
C GLU A 160 -12.92 -8.66 7.39
N ILE A 161 -13.23 -9.86 6.89
CA ILE A 161 -12.54 -10.45 5.73
C ILE A 161 -12.64 -9.58 4.47
N ASP A 162 -13.81 -8.95 4.26
CA ASP A 162 -14.08 -8.11 3.09
C ASP A 162 -13.28 -6.79 3.11
N LEU A 163 -12.76 -6.41 4.28
CA LEU A 163 -11.91 -5.25 4.46
C LEU A 163 -10.42 -5.61 4.30
N VAL A 164 -10.04 -6.89 4.36
CA VAL A 164 -8.64 -7.32 4.25
C VAL A 164 -8.17 -7.32 2.80
N ARG A 165 -7.10 -6.56 2.56
CA ARG A 165 -6.43 -6.54 1.26
C ARG A 165 -5.39 -7.68 1.15
N PHE A 166 -5.69 -8.68 0.32
CA PHE A 166 -4.75 -9.73 -0.07
C PHE A 166 -3.91 -9.25 -1.27
N GLU A 167 -2.59 -9.08 -1.08
CA GLU A 167 -1.72 -8.47 -2.09
C GLU A 167 -1.56 -9.31 -3.37
N ASP A 168 -1.69 -10.64 -3.26
CA ASP A 168 -1.56 -11.57 -4.38
C ASP A 168 -2.83 -11.70 -5.24
N GLU A 169 -3.95 -11.10 -4.83
CA GLU A 169 -5.19 -11.03 -5.62
C GLU A 169 -5.26 -9.77 -6.52
N GLN A 170 -4.26 -8.88 -6.41
CA GLN A 170 -4.24 -7.62 -7.14
C GLN A 170 -3.79 -7.85 -8.60
N PRO A 171 -4.42 -7.21 -9.59
CA PRO A 171 -3.98 -7.32 -10.98
C PRO A 171 -2.53 -6.84 -11.09
N GLU A 172 -1.67 -7.65 -11.70
CA GLU A 172 -0.27 -7.28 -11.90
C GLU A 172 -0.19 -6.00 -12.74
N ASN A 173 0.36 -4.94 -12.15
CA ASN A 173 0.68 -3.72 -12.88
C ASN A 173 1.77 -4.07 -13.91
N SER A 174 1.40 -4.16 -15.18
CA SER A 174 2.28 -4.54 -16.29
C SER A 174 3.39 -3.52 -16.63
N ASN A 175 3.79 -2.66 -15.68
CA ASN A 175 4.66 -1.50 -15.89
C ASN A 175 5.85 -1.41 -14.90
N SER A 176 6.29 -2.51 -14.31
CA SER A 176 7.64 -2.60 -13.74
C SER A 176 8.50 -3.47 -14.63
N ASN A 177 9.54 -2.87 -15.23
CA ASN A 177 10.57 -3.54 -16.04
C ASN A 177 10.88 -4.96 -15.54
N GLU A 178 10.38 -5.97 -16.24
CA GLU A 178 10.51 -7.41 -15.92
C GLU A 178 11.95 -7.98 -16.08
N ALA A 179 12.99 -7.15 -15.96
CA ALA A 179 14.34 -7.54 -16.35
C ALA A 179 15.36 -7.71 -15.20
N ASP A 180 15.08 -7.26 -13.96
CA ASP A 180 16.10 -7.31 -12.89
C ASP A 180 15.61 -7.87 -11.54
N ASP A 181 14.30 -8.01 -11.36
CA ASP A 181 13.68 -8.35 -10.07
C ASP A 181 13.29 -9.84 -9.96
N GLN A 182 14.20 -10.76 -10.34
CA GLN A 182 14.05 -12.20 -10.06
C GLN A 182 14.34 -12.50 -8.58
N LEU A 183 13.39 -12.01 -7.79
CA LEU A 183 13.35 -11.73 -6.36
C LEU A 183 13.42 -12.96 -5.47
N THR A 184 14.12 -12.77 -4.35
CA THR A 184 14.18 -13.67 -3.20
C THR A 184 12.84 -14.39 -2.92
N GLU A 185 12.86 -15.73 -2.93
CA GLU A 185 11.71 -16.59 -2.66
C GLU A 185 11.74 -17.12 -1.22
N ILE A 186 10.57 -17.16 -0.57
CA ILE A 186 10.41 -17.79 0.75
C ILE A 186 9.68 -19.11 0.59
N LYS A 187 10.29 -20.19 1.08
CA LYS A 187 9.77 -21.57 0.98
C LYS A 187 9.61 -22.21 2.34
N CYS A 188 8.62 -23.08 2.49
CA CYS A 188 8.46 -23.89 3.70
C CYS A 188 9.66 -24.84 3.85
N ARG A 189 10.30 -24.88 5.02
CA ARG A 189 11.50 -25.71 5.24
C ARG A 189 11.23 -27.22 5.18
N LYS A 190 10.00 -27.65 5.51
CA LYS A 190 9.61 -29.07 5.54
C LYS A 190 9.28 -29.63 4.17
N CYS A 191 8.53 -28.90 3.35
CA CYS A 191 8.01 -29.41 2.06
C CYS A 191 8.44 -28.59 0.84
N ARG A 192 9.23 -27.53 1.03
CA ARG A 192 9.72 -26.61 -0.01
C ARG A 192 8.64 -25.88 -0.82
N ARG A 193 7.37 -25.94 -0.40
CA ARG A 193 6.25 -25.15 -0.97
C ARG A 193 6.59 -23.64 -0.89
N LYS A 194 6.44 -22.92 -2.00
CA LYS A 194 6.56 -21.46 -2.06
C LYS A 194 5.47 -20.81 -1.21
N LEU A 195 5.86 -19.88 -0.33
CA LEU A 195 4.98 -19.17 0.60
C LEU A 195 4.84 -17.69 0.22
N ALA A 196 5.93 -17.04 -0.18
CA ALA A 196 5.93 -15.64 -0.57
C ALA A 196 7.14 -15.30 -1.45
N THR A 197 7.10 -14.12 -2.06
CA THR A 197 8.19 -13.46 -2.77
C THR A 197 8.47 -12.12 -2.12
N MET A 198 9.60 -11.49 -2.44
CA MET A 198 10.04 -10.25 -1.81
C MET A 198 9.08 -9.03 -1.94
N PRO A 199 8.23 -8.84 -2.97
CA PRO A 199 7.32 -7.68 -3.01
C PRO A 199 6.27 -7.72 -1.89
N PHE A 200 6.04 -8.89 -1.29
CA PHE A 200 5.09 -9.08 -0.21
C PHE A 200 5.72 -8.97 1.18
N ILE A 201 7.03 -8.70 1.29
CA ILE A 201 7.74 -8.58 2.56
C ILE A 201 7.59 -7.16 3.11
N ILE A 202 7.14 -7.04 4.35
CA ILE A 202 7.11 -5.77 5.08
C ILE A 202 8.51 -5.51 5.66
N PRO A 203 9.24 -4.49 5.17
CA PRO A 203 10.56 -4.17 5.67
C PRO A 203 10.46 -3.62 7.10
N HIS A 204 11.38 -4.02 7.96
CA HIS A 204 11.54 -3.47 9.30
C HIS A 204 13.01 -3.58 9.70
N THR A 205 13.60 -2.45 10.10
CA THR A 205 15.00 -2.33 10.48
C THR A 205 15.09 -1.91 11.95
N PRO A 206 16.08 -2.40 12.73
CA PRO A 206 16.23 -1.97 14.12
C PRO A 206 16.27 -0.44 14.23
N GLU A 207 15.50 0.13 15.16
CA GLU A 207 15.27 1.57 15.39
C GLU A 207 16.53 2.43 15.65
N ASN A 208 17.74 1.89 15.51
CA ASN A 208 18.89 2.36 16.25
C ASN A 208 20.17 2.62 15.43
N GLU A 209 20.05 3.39 14.34
CA GLU A 209 21.20 4.11 13.78
C GLU A 209 21.34 5.54 14.32
N LYS A 210 20.39 6.09 15.10
CA LYS A 210 20.44 7.51 15.50
C LYS A 210 20.66 7.84 16.98
N LYS A 211 20.49 6.95 17.97
CA LYS A 211 20.87 7.25 19.39
C LYS A 211 21.09 5.98 20.23
N LEU A 212 22.32 5.47 20.34
CA LEU A 212 22.68 4.48 21.36
C LEU A 212 23.73 5.02 22.34
N PRO A 213 23.40 5.10 23.65
CA PRO A 213 24.41 5.09 24.70
C PRO A 213 25.17 3.77 24.65
N ARG A 214 26.49 3.83 24.78
CA ARG A 214 27.39 2.67 24.84
C ARG A 214 26.97 1.76 26.00
N GLY A 215 26.50 0.54 25.72
CA GLY A 215 26.34 -0.47 26.78
C GLY A 215 25.39 -1.64 26.55
N HIS A 216 24.49 -1.62 25.56
CA HIS A 216 23.62 -2.77 25.27
C HIS A 216 23.83 -3.30 23.85
N SER A 217 24.11 -4.60 23.76
CA SER A 217 24.35 -5.35 22.52
C SER A 217 23.20 -5.16 21.53
N THR A 218 23.51 -4.61 20.36
CA THR A 218 22.69 -4.79 19.16
C THR A 218 22.70 -6.29 18.81
N PRO A 219 21.56 -6.93 18.51
CA PRO A 219 21.60 -8.28 17.97
C PRO A 219 22.12 -8.19 16.53
N ASP A 220 23.38 -8.55 16.31
CA ASP A 220 24.06 -8.65 15.00
C ASP A 220 23.51 -9.80 14.12
N GLY A 221 22.18 -9.93 14.01
CA GLY A 221 21.54 -11.03 13.29
C GLY A 221 20.21 -10.65 12.63
N PRO A 222 19.78 -11.41 11.60
CA PRO A 222 18.52 -11.17 10.92
C PRO A 222 17.34 -11.38 11.89
N CYS A 223 16.30 -10.57 11.75
CA CYS A 223 15.09 -10.62 12.58
C CYS A 223 14.50 -12.04 12.67
N ALA A 224 14.05 -12.48 13.83
CA ALA A 224 13.52 -13.84 14.01
C ALA A 224 12.29 -14.16 13.12
N HIS A 225 11.57 -13.12 12.69
CA HIS A 225 10.39 -13.24 11.83
C HIS A 225 10.61 -12.46 10.52
N ILE A 226 10.01 -12.97 9.45
CA ILE A 226 9.81 -12.25 8.19
C ILE A 226 8.34 -11.86 8.15
N PHE A 227 8.04 -10.57 8.23
CA PHE A 227 6.68 -10.07 8.16
C PHE A 227 6.24 -9.93 6.72
N LEU A 228 4.99 -10.29 6.45
CA LEU A 228 4.38 -10.28 5.13
C LEU A 228 3.09 -9.47 5.18
N HIS A 229 2.73 -8.90 4.04
CA HIS A 229 1.35 -8.53 3.80
C HIS A 229 0.46 -9.79 3.79
N PRO A 230 -0.86 -9.67 4.06
CA PRO A 230 -1.78 -10.80 3.91
C PRO A 230 -1.73 -11.38 2.50
N LEU A 231 -1.59 -12.70 2.42
CA LEU A 231 -1.62 -13.47 1.17
C LEU A 231 -2.79 -14.45 1.19
N THR A 232 -3.35 -14.75 0.02
CA THR A 232 -4.55 -15.56 -0.17
C THR A 232 -4.47 -16.90 0.58
N TRP A 233 -3.30 -17.56 0.55
CA TRP A 233 -3.12 -18.85 1.20
C TRP A 233 -3.21 -18.78 2.73
N MET A 234 -3.08 -17.60 3.34
CA MET A 234 -3.19 -17.39 4.79
C MET A 234 -4.65 -17.29 5.24
N ARG A 235 -5.61 -17.10 4.33
CA ARG A 235 -7.04 -16.89 4.62
C ARG A 235 -7.59 -17.93 5.60
N PRO A 236 -7.36 -19.25 5.48
CA PRO A 236 -7.89 -20.23 6.45
C PRO A 236 -7.31 -20.10 7.88
N SER A 237 -6.12 -19.51 8.04
CA SER A 237 -5.53 -19.25 9.36
C SER A 237 -6.04 -17.94 9.96
N LEU A 238 -6.24 -16.91 9.12
CA LEU A 238 -6.70 -15.59 9.53
C LEU A 238 -8.22 -15.56 9.79
N PHE A 239 -8.97 -16.32 9.00
CA PHE A 239 -10.42 -16.39 8.96
C PHE A 239 -10.85 -17.86 8.90
N PRO A 240 -10.73 -18.62 10.00
CA PRO A 240 -11.16 -20.02 10.03
C PRO A 240 -12.70 -20.10 9.87
N GLU A 241 -13.18 -20.93 8.95
CA GLU A 241 -14.61 -21.24 8.84
C GLU A 241 -15.07 -21.97 10.13
N GLN A 242 -16.17 -21.51 10.74
CA GLN A 242 -16.81 -22.26 11.82
C GLN A 242 -17.73 -23.33 11.21
N ASP A 243 -17.69 -24.55 11.74
CA ASP A 243 -18.66 -25.59 11.41
C ASP A 243 -20.07 -25.07 11.70
N SER A 244 -20.91 -24.99 10.68
CA SER A 244 -22.32 -24.56 10.72
C SER A 244 -23.25 -25.51 11.51
N SER A 245 -22.71 -26.33 12.40
CA SER A 245 -23.41 -27.36 13.16
C SER A 245 -23.98 -26.90 14.51
N SER A 246 -23.72 -25.66 14.95
CA SER A 246 -24.35 -25.08 16.16
C SER A 246 -25.41 -24.04 15.79
N SER A 247 -26.41 -24.44 15.01
CA SER A 247 -27.70 -23.75 14.91
C SER A 247 -28.44 -23.91 16.25
N VAL A 248 -28.27 -22.95 17.15
CA VAL A 248 -29.21 -22.73 18.25
C VAL A 248 -30.22 -21.70 17.78
N LEU A 249 -31.47 -22.13 17.65
CA LEU A 249 -32.63 -21.31 17.29
C LEU A 249 -32.74 -20.09 18.21
N GLY A 250 -32.65 -18.90 17.63
CA GLY A 250 -32.91 -17.64 18.32
C GLY A 250 -32.86 -16.46 17.36
N GLN A 251 -34.03 -16.07 16.86
CA GLN A 251 -34.23 -14.90 16.01
C GLN A 251 -33.81 -13.61 16.74
N HIS A 252 -32.68 -13.03 16.34
CA HIS A 252 -32.42 -11.59 16.41
C HIS A 252 -31.60 -11.21 15.17
N GLU A 253 -32.14 -10.29 14.36
CA GLU A 253 -31.55 -9.77 13.11
C GLU A 253 -30.31 -8.89 13.37
N TYR A 254 -29.23 -9.49 13.87
CA TYR A 254 -27.88 -9.00 13.72
C TYR A 254 -27.01 -10.22 13.44
N SER A 255 -26.78 -10.51 12.16
CA SER A 255 -25.85 -11.55 11.74
C SER A 255 -24.43 -11.13 12.11
N HIS A 256 -24.02 -11.42 13.33
CA HIS A 256 -22.60 -11.37 13.69
C HIS A 256 -21.89 -12.44 12.86
N SER A 257 -21.20 -11.99 11.80
CA SER A 257 -20.21 -12.81 11.11
C SER A 257 -19.25 -13.38 12.17
N PRO A 258 -18.89 -14.68 12.12
CA PRO A 258 -18.05 -15.29 13.13
C PRO A 258 -16.76 -14.48 13.30
N GLU A 259 -16.52 -14.01 14.53
CA GLU A 259 -15.44 -13.08 14.83
C GLU A 259 -14.09 -13.77 14.60
N ALA A 260 -13.30 -13.21 13.68
CA ALA A 260 -11.99 -13.73 13.37
C ALA A 260 -11.05 -13.62 14.59
N PRO A 261 -10.16 -14.60 14.80
CA PRO A 261 -9.24 -14.57 15.94
C PRO A 261 -8.28 -13.37 15.86
N LEU A 262 -8.10 -12.65 16.97
CA LEU A 262 -7.16 -11.51 17.04
C LEU A 262 -5.69 -11.92 16.82
N SER A 263 -5.35 -13.18 17.13
CA SER A 263 -4.03 -13.75 16.89
C SER A 263 -4.09 -15.27 16.72
N GLY A 264 -3.09 -15.85 16.06
CA GLY A 264 -3.08 -17.29 15.81
C GLY A 264 -1.81 -17.80 15.15
N ARG A 265 -1.85 -19.05 14.70
CA ARG A 265 -0.74 -19.75 14.05
C ARG A 265 -0.92 -19.71 12.55
N LEU A 266 0.18 -19.58 11.81
CA LEU A 266 0.20 -19.78 10.36
C LEU A 266 0.69 -21.19 10.06
N THR A 267 -0.12 -21.95 9.33
CA THR A 267 0.21 -23.32 8.89
C THR A 267 0.56 -23.34 7.41
N CYS A 268 1.43 -24.28 7.02
CA CYS A 268 1.79 -24.46 5.63
C CYS A 268 0.55 -24.86 4.81
N PRO A 269 0.25 -24.19 3.67
CA PRO A 269 -0.95 -24.45 2.87
C PRO A 269 -0.90 -25.79 2.11
N ASN A 270 0.24 -26.49 2.13
CA ASN A 270 0.31 -27.86 1.65
C ASN A 270 -0.35 -28.79 2.69
N SER A 271 -1.51 -29.36 2.34
CA SER A 271 -2.32 -30.22 3.21
C SER A 271 -1.56 -31.43 3.77
N ALA A 272 -0.62 -32.01 3.02
CA ALA A 272 0.24 -33.09 3.50
C ALA A 272 1.32 -32.63 4.48
N CYS A 273 1.67 -31.33 4.47
CA CYS A 273 2.70 -30.75 5.34
C CYS A 273 2.11 -30.21 6.64
N SER A 274 1.13 -29.30 6.51
CA SER A 274 0.36 -28.62 7.58
C SER A 274 1.16 -28.16 8.79
N THR A 275 2.47 -27.94 8.62
CA THR A 275 3.38 -27.62 9.72
C THR A 275 3.27 -26.14 10.06
N ASN A 276 3.38 -25.80 11.33
CA ASN A 276 3.46 -24.42 11.77
C ASN A 276 4.72 -23.75 11.19
N ILE A 277 4.48 -22.68 10.42
CA ILE A 277 5.51 -21.88 9.74
C ILE A 277 5.63 -20.47 10.31
N GLY A 278 4.73 -20.07 11.21
CA GLY A 278 4.68 -18.71 11.73
C GLY A 278 3.46 -18.45 12.61
N LYS A 279 3.19 -17.16 12.80
CA LYS A 279 2.07 -16.66 13.59
C LYS A 279 1.56 -15.34 13.04
N PHE A 280 0.34 -14.98 13.40
CA PHE A 280 -0.21 -13.66 13.16
C PHE A 280 -0.76 -13.04 14.44
N ALA A 281 -0.81 -11.71 14.48
CA ALA A 281 -1.49 -10.92 15.49
C ALA A 281 -1.95 -9.60 14.84
N TRP A 282 -3.27 -9.38 14.78
CA TRP A 282 -3.85 -8.16 14.22
C TRP A 282 -3.47 -6.93 15.04
N GLN A 283 -3.44 -7.06 16.36
CA GLN A 283 -2.94 -6.06 17.31
C GLN A 283 -1.44 -5.74 17.19
N GLY A 284 -0.74 -6.46 16.33
CA GLY A 284 0.70 -6.33 16.13
C GLY A 284 1.55 -7.11 17.12
N MET A 285 2.85 -7.05 16.88
CA MET A 285 3.85 -7.63 17.77
C MET A 285 5.19 -6.90 17.66
N LYS A 286 5.94 -6.92 18.76
CA LYS A 286 7.32 -6.44 18.77
C LYS A 286 8.25 -7.45 18.10
N CYS A 287 9.00 -7.00 17.10
CA CYS A 287 10.04 -7.78 16.48
C CYS A 287 11.30 -7.83 17.37
N SER A 288 12.16 -8.84 17.15
CA SER A 288 13.47 -8.95 17.80
C SER A 288 14.40 -7.77 17.52
N CYS A 289 14.17 -7.00 16.45
CA CYS A 289 14.91 -5.77 16.17
C CYS A 289 14.44 -4.55 16.99
N GLY A 290 13.32 -4.64 17.69
CA GLY A 290 12.72 -3.53 18.44
C GLY A 290 11.44 -2.97 17.81
N ASN A 291 11.28 -3.05 16.49
CA ASN A 291 10.14 -2.43 15.81
C ASN A 291 8.81 -3.11 16.16
N TRP A 292 7.78 -2.30 16.34
CA TRP A 292 6.39 -2.74 16.40
C TRP A 292 5.84 -2.87 14.98
N VAL A 293 5.25 -4.02 14.65
CA VAL A 293 4.65 -4.28 13.32
C VAL A 293 3.16 -4.55 13.49
N VAL A 294 2.32 -3.83 12.74
CA VAL A 294 0.85 -3.95 12.74
C VAL A 294 0.34 -3.91 11.29
N PRO A 295 -0.52 -4.86 10.86
CA PRO A 295 -0.75 -6.14 11.51
C PRO A 295 0.51 -7.00 11.44
N ALA A 296 0.74 -7.80 12.48
CA ALA A 296 1.90 -8.67 12.53
C ALA A 296 1.58 -10.03 11.91
N ILE A 297 1.88 -10.23 10.64
CA ILE A 297 1.74 -11.54 9.96
C ILE A 297 3.13 -12.06 9.63
N GLY A 298 3.66 -12.93 10.48
CA GLY A 298 5.09 -13.26 10.49
C GLY A 298 5.40 -14.73 10.26
N LEU A 299 6.25 -15.03 9.28
CA LEU A 299 6.89 -16.34 9.11
C LEU A 299 8.11 -16.45 10.02
N ALA A 300 8.21 -17.54 10.77
CA ALA A 300 9.36 -17.79 11.63
C ALA A 300 10.57 -18.21 10.78
N ARG A 301 11.68 -17.45 10.83
CA ARG A 301 12.89 -17.75 10.02
C ARG A 301 13.40 -19.17 10.20
N ALA A 302 13.27 -19.75 11.39
CA ALA A 302 13.69 -21.13 11.66
C ALA A 302 12.88 -22.19 10.89
N ARG A 303 11.68 -21.85 10.40
CA ARG A 303 10.71 -22.74 9.75
C ARG A 303 10.60 -22.55 8.24
N VAL A 304 11.33 -21.59 7.69
CA VAL A 304 11.31 -21.26 6.25
C VAL A 304 12.72 -21.13 5.70
N ASP A 305 12.87 -21.33 4.40
CA ASP A 305 14.10 -21.07 3.67
C ASP A 305 13.93 -19.84 2.80
N VAL A 306 14.93 -18.97 2.79
CA VAL A 306 15.01 -17.78 1.94
C VAL A 306 16.00 -18.13 0.82
N VAL A 307 15.52 -18.16 -0.41
CA VAL A 307 16.29 -18.57 -1.59
C VAL A 307 16.42 -17.37 -2.52
N ASP A 308 17.64 -16.93 -2.77
CA ASP A 308 17.94 -15.90 -3.75
C ASP A 308 18.22 -16.54 -5.11
N SER A 309 17.44 -16.16 -6.13
CA SER A 309 17.56 -16.66 -7.50
C SER A 309 18.83 -16.15 -8.20
N SER A 310 19.39 -15.00 -7.77
CA SER A 310 20.57 -14.38 -8.37
C SER A 310 21.81 -15.30 -8.30
N VAL A 311 21.92 -16.07 -7.21
CA VAL A 311 23.06 -16.99 -6.95
C VAL A 311 23.05 -18.19 -7.91
N ARG A 312 21.88 -18.64 -8.40
CA ARG A 312 21.78 -19.80 -9.28
C ARG A 312 22.33 -19.56 -10.68
N ARG A 313 22.25 -18.32 -11.20
CA ARG A 313 22.83 -17.96 -12.51
C ARG A 313 24.35 -18.04 -12.51
N ALA A 314 25.01 -17.75 -11.40
CA ALA A 314 26.47 -17.83 -11.29
C ALA A 314 26.99 -19.28 -11.35
N THR A 315 26.27 -20.24 -10.76
CA THR A 315 26.70 -21.64 -10.68
C THR A 315 26.36 -22.51 -11.89
N MET A 316 25.43 -22.09 -12.76
CA MET A 316 25.14 -22.82 -14.01
C MET A 316 26.03 -22.41 -15.20
N GLY A 317 26.90 -21.40 -15.02
CA GLY A 317 27.94 -21.04 -15.99
C GLY A 317 29.20 -21.90 -15.95
N THR A 318 29.33 -22.80 -14.97
CA THR A 318 30.46 -23.72 -14.84
C THR A 318 29.95 -25.16 -14.88
N ALA A 319 29.60 -25.64 -16.08
CA ALA A 319 29.36 -27.06 -16.31
C ALA A 319 30.67 -27.84 -16.16
N ALA A 320 30.74 -28.61 -15.08
CA ALA A 320 31.48 -29.85 -14.87
C ALA A 320 32.65 -30.20 -15.81
N ASP A 321 33.89 -29.92 -15.37
CA ASP A 321 35.07 -30.65 -15.82
C ASP A 321 35.19 -31.95 -15.00
N ILE A 322 34.69 -33.06 -15.55
CA ILE A 322 34.91 -34.40 -15.01
C ILE A 322 36.37 -34.78 -15.29
N ARG A 323 37.24 -34.66 -14.27
CA ARG A 323 38.62 -35.17 -14.34
C ARG A 323 38.63 -36.69 -14.18
N PHE A 324 38.93 -37.41 -15.27
CA PHE A 324 39.38 -38.80 -15.20
C PHE A 324 40.90 -38.89 -14.96
N PRO A 325 41.39 -39.88 -14.20
CA PRO A 325 42.82 -40.00 -13.88
C PRO A 325 43.61 -40.60 -15.05
N ALA A 326 44.87 -40.18 -15.16
CA ALA A 326 45.79 -40.57 -16.22
C ALA A 326 46.51 -41.89 -15.91
N SER A 327 46.48 -42.85 -16.84
CA SER A 327 47.58 -43.80 -17.02
C SER A 327 47.50 -44.59 -18.34
N LEU A 328 48.68 -44.69 -18.99
CA LEU A 328 49.19 -45.74 -19.89
C LEU A 328 48.76 -45.73 -21.38
N GLY A 329 49.68 -45.26 -22.24
CA GLY A 329 50.41 -46.16 -23.15
C GLY A 329 50.10 -46.10 -24.67
N VAL A 330 51.03 -45.47 -25.41
CA VAL A 330 51.60 -45.88 -26.72
C VAL A 330 50.67 -46.03 -27.93
N ALA A 331 50.89 -45.20 -28.97
CA ALA A 331 51.44 -45.60 -30.28
C ALA A 331 51.19 -44.53 -31.37
N GLU A 332 52.09 -44.52 -32.34
CA GLU A 332 52.38 -43.52 -33.36
C GLU A 332 51.34 -43.47 -34.51
N GLY A 333 51.39 -42.38 -35.28
CA GLY A 333 50.67 -42.24 -36.55
C GLY A 333 50.95 -40.90 -37.21
N GLU A 334 51.85 -40.93 -38.19
CA GLU A 334 52.38 -39.82 -39.01
C GLU A 334 51.36 -39.11 -39.92
N ALA A 335 51.87 -38.08 -40.60
CA ALA A 335 51.40 -37.39 -41.82
C ALA A 335 50.80 -36.00 -41.55
N SER A 336 51.56 -34.89 -41.62
CA SER A 336 52.30 -34.28 -42.75
C SER A 336 51.53 -33.12 -43.40
N VAL A 337 52.15 -31.93 -43.31
CA VAL A 337 52.25 -30.89 -44.36
C VAL A 337 50.98 -30.08 -44.66
N ALA A 338 51.01 -28.79 -44.28
CA ALA A 338 51.18 -27.70 -45.24
C ALA A 338 51.32 -26.37 -44.48
N GLU A 339 52.54 -25.82 -44.52
CA GLU A 339 52.80 -24.40 -44.33
C GLU A 339 52.04 -23.60 -45.39
N ASN A 340 51.45 -22.46 -45.00
CA ASN A 340 51.88 -21.24 -45.68
C ASN A 340 51.79 -20.02 -44.77
N SER A 341 52.90 -19.30 -44.83
CA SER A 341 53.32 -18.19 -44.01
C SER A 341 52.77 -16.84 -44.52
N VAL A 342 53.08 -15.80 -43.74
CA VAL A 342 53.20 -14.37 -44.09
C VAL A 342 51.89 -13.62 -44.42
N VAL A 343 51.62 -12.36 -44.06
CA VAL A 343 52.40 -11.17 -43.67
C VAL A 343 51.42 -10.25 -42.87
N LYS A 344 51.70 -9.86 -41.63
CA LYS A 344 52.09 -8.50 -41.18
C LYS A 344 51.26 -7.29 -41.72
N LYS A 345 50.75 -6.51 -40.74
CA LYS A 345 50.60 -5.03 -40.68
C LYS A 345 49.63 -4.38 -41.68
N GLY A 346 48.81 -3.38 -41.34
CA GLY A 346 48.64 -2.58 -40.13
C GLY A 346 47.70 -1.39 -40.45
N LEU A 347 47.31 -0.65 -39.42
CA LEU A 347 46.76 0.71 -39.38
C LEU A 347 45.65 1.09 -40.38
N LEU A 348 44.45 1.36 -39.86
CA LEU A 348 43.97 2.72 -39.55
C LEU A 348 42.81 2.65 -38.55
#